data_AF-A0A6V7M573-F1
#
_entry.id   AF-A0A6V7M573-F1
#
_cell.length_a   1.000
_cell.length_b   1.000
_cell.length_c   1.000
_cell.angle_alpha   90.00
_cell.angle_beta   90.00
_cell.angle_gamma   90.00
#
_symmetry.space_group_name_H-M   'P 1'
#
loop_
_entity.id
_entity.type
_entity.pdbx_description
1 polymer ?
#
loop_
_entity_poly.entity_id
_entity_poly.type
_entity_poly.pdbx_seq_one_letter_code
_entity_poly.pdbx_strand_id
1 'polypeptide(L)'
;AQVHLLGNIVVWYSGTFAIFLYSVLLILYLMRRRRQCYDIADDEWLRFKVFGQVLLAGYALHYLPYFLVERTLFLHHYLHAFVFKAILTAATIDHLYSLISNHSRMNFIIPFARLIIITWVGLIMFVFRKFVVLSYGTTPLTANDVLKLRWSDTWDFIVHKT
;
A
#
# COMPACT_ATOMS: atom_id res chain seq x y z
N ALA A 1 -6.13 -29.28 -4.60
CA ALA A 1 -6.01 -27.91 -4.04
C ALA A 1 -5.08 -27.11 -4.93
N GLN A 2 -5.23 -25.79 -5.01
CA GLN A 2 -4.42 -24.93 -5.87
C GLN A 2 -3.78 -23.82 -5.05
N VAL A 3 -2.50 -23.54 -5.30
CA VAL A 3 -1.77 -22.42 -4.69
C VAL A 3 -1.61 -21.32 -5.74
N HIS A 4 -1.99 -20.10 -5.37
CA HIS A 4 -1.87 -18.91 -6.23
C HIS A 4 -1.16 -17.79 -5.49
N LEU A 5 -0.20 -17.17 -6.17
CA LEU A 5 0.42 -15.94 -5.69
C LEU A 5 -0.54 -14.77 -5.99
N LEU A 6 -1.31 -14.37 -4.99
CA LEU A 6 -2.25 -13.25 -5.10
C LEU A 6 -2.02 -12.25 -3.96
N GLY A 7 -1.80 -10.99 -4.32
CA GLY A 7 -1.59 -9.91 -3.36
C GLY A 7 -2.88 -9.51 -2.64
N ASN A 8 -2.79 -9.04 -1.40
CA ASN A 8 -3.95 -8.47 -0.72
C ASN A 8 -4.34 -7.15 -1.40
N ILE A 9 -5.49 -7.17 -2.09
CA ILE A 9 -6.01 -6.06 -2.88
C ILE A 9 -6.07 -4.75 -2.08
N VAL A 10 -6.49 -4.83 -0.82
CA VAL A 10 -6.66 -3.64 0.04
C VAL A 10 -5.32 -2.97 0.28
N VAL A 11 -4.28 -3.74 0.64
CA VAL A 11 -2.91 -3.23 0.84
C VAL A 11 -2.34 -2.69 -0.47
N TRP A 12 -2.70 -3.34 -1.58
CA TRP A 12 -2.19 -2.97 -2.89
C TRP A 12 -2.67 -1.60 -3.33
N TYR A 13 -3.99 -1.37 -3.28
CA TYR A 13 -4.60 -0.09 -3.66
C TYR A 13 -4.28 1.00 -2.64
N SER A 14 -4.35 0.70 -1.33
CA SER A 14 -3.98 1.69 -0.30
C SER A 14 -2.52 2.12 -0.42
N GLY A 15 -1.62 1.19 -0.76
CA GLY A 15 -0.21 1.52 -0.99
C GLY A 15 0.01 2.37 -2.24
N THR A 16 -0.73 2.13 -3.32
CA THR A 16 -0.66 2.97 -4.53
C THR A 16 -1.17 4.38 -4.24
N PHE A 17 -2.28 4.49 -3.50
CA PHE A 17 -2.79 5.76 -3.01
C PHE A 17 -1.78 6.48 -2.11
N ALA A 18 -1.10 5.76 -1.22
CA ALA A 18 -0.08 6.33 -0.34
C ALA A 18 1.14 6.87 -1.10
N ILE A 19 1.62 6.20 -2.15
CA ILE A 19 2.69 6.73 -3.02
C ILE A 19 2.26 8.05 -3.64
N PHE A 20 1.04 8.10 -4.19
CA PHE A 20 0.50 9.32 -4.80
C PHE A 20 0.40 10.44 -3.76
N LEU A 21 -0.22 10.16 -2.61
CA LEU A 21 -0.40 11.11 -1.53
C LEU A 21 0.94 11.64 -1.00
N TYR A 22 1.92 10.76 -0.78
CA TYR A 22 3.27 11.15 -0.38
C TYR A 22 3.91 12.10 -1.39
N SER A 23 3.81 11.76 -2.68
CA SER A 23 4.40 12.56 -3.76
C SER A 23 3.78 13.95 -3.84
N VAL A 24 2.45 14.05 -3.69
CA VAL A 24 1.74 15.34 -3.62
C VAL A 24 2.19 16.15 -2.41
N LEU A 25 2.24 15.55 -1.21
CA LEU A 25 2.72 16.22 0.00
C LEU A 25 4.16 16.72 -0.14
N LEU A 26 5.04 15.90 -0.71
CA LEU A 26 6.43 16.28 -0.97
C LEU A 26 6.51 17.50 -1.88
N ILE A 27 5.78 17.51 -3.01
CA ILE A 27 5.74 18.65 -3.93
C ILE A 27 5.21 19.90 -3.21
N LEU A 28 4.12 19.78 -2.45
CA LEU A 28 3.53 20.90 -1.71
C LEU A 28 4.51 21.47 -0.68
N TYR A 29 5.21 20.63 0.09
CA TYR A 29 6.20 21.10 1.07
C TYR A 29 7.40 21.75 0.40
N LEU A 30 7.90 21.19 -0.71
CA LEU A 30 8.99 21.82 -1.47
C LEU A 30 8.57 23.19 -2.01
N MET A 31 7.34 23.32 -2.52
CA MET A 31 6.79 24.59 -3.00
C MET A 31 6.63 25.61 -1.87
N ARG A 32 6.10 25.20 -0.70
CA ARG A 32 5.93 26.09 0.46
C ARG A 32 7.27 26.55 1.03
N ARG A 33 8.26 25.66 1.14
CA ARG A 33 9.62 26.02 1.57
C ARG A 33 10.33 26.93 0.58
N ARG A 34 10.12 26.78 -0.74
CA ARG A 34 10.61 27.74 -1.76
C ARG A 34 10.05 29.15 -1.54
N ARG A 35 8.83 29.27 -1.00
CA ARG A 35 8.18 30.55 -0.63
C ARG A 35 8.52 31.02 0.79
N GLN A 36 9.49 30.39 1.45
CA GLN A 36 9.88 30.68 2.84
C GLN A 36 8.75 30.46 3.87
N CYS A 37 7.78 29.60 3.56
CA CYS A 37 6.75 29.16 4.51
C CYS A 37 7.21 27.89 5.23
N TYR A 38 7.46 27.99 6.53
CA TYR A 38 7.93 26.88 7.39
C TYR A 38 6.80 26.40 8.32
N ASP A 39 5.81 25.72 7.75
CA ASP A 39 4.62 25.27 8.49
C ASP A 39 4.87 24.04 9.38
N ILE A 40 5.99 23.35 9.18
CA ILE A 40 6.36 22.10 9.86
C ILE A 40 7.72 22.31 10.50
N ALA A 41 7.86 21.88 11.76
CA ALA A 41 9.12 21.87 12.50
C ALA A 41 10.23 21.17 11.70
N ASP A 42 11.46 21.66 11.79
CA ASP A 42 12.56 21.17 10.95
C ASP A 42 12.90 19.70 11.20
N ASP A 43 12.73 19.21 12.44
CA ASP A 43 12.92 17.79 12.78
C ASP A 43 11.92 16.89 12.05
N GLU A 44 10.64 17.27 12.05
CA GLU A 44 9.56 16.53 11.38
C GLU A 44 9.75 16.55 9.86
N TRP A 45 10.19 17.69 9.32
CA TRP A 45 10.54 17.82 7.91
C TRP A 45 11.72 16.93 7.51
N LEU A 46 12.79 16.93 8.31
CA LEU A 46 13.96 16.10 8.06
C LEU A 46 13.56 14.63 8.04
N ARG A 47 12.76 14.19 9.03
CA ARG A 47 12.23 12.83 9.12
C ARG A 47 11.38 12.46 7.89
N PHE A 48 10.42 13.32 7.52
CA PHE A 48 9.57 13.12 6.35
C PHE A 48 10.39 12.99 5.06
N LYS A 49 11.38 13.87 4.88
CA LYS A 49 12.26 13.89 3.71
C LYS A 49 13.14 12.65 3.65
N VAL A 50 13.80 12.27 4.74
CA VAL A 50 14.70 11.10 4.77
C VAL A 50 13.92 9.82 4.49
N PHE A 51 12.78 9.62 5.14
CA PHE A 51 11.97 8.42 4.91
C PHE A 51 11.49 8.32 3.47
N GLY A 52 10.93 9.38 2.90
CA GLY A 52 10.49 9.28 1.51
C GLY A 52 11.63 9.20 0.51
N GLN A 53 12.77 9.85 0.76
CA GLN A 53 13.93 9.67 -0.10
C GLN A 53 14.34 8.19 -0.16
N VAL A 54 14.43 7.52 0.99
CA VAL A 54 14.80 6.09 1.04
C VAL A 54 13.69 5.21 0.46
N LEU A 55 12.44 5.41 0.88
CA LEU A 55 11.34 4.50 0.55
C LEU A 55 10.78 4.73 -0.85
N LEU A 56 10.63 5.98 -1.30
CA LEU A 56 10.17 6.28 -2.65
C LEU A 56 11.25 5.95 -3.69
N ALA A 57 12.53 6.28 -3.41
CA ALA A 57 13.61 5.88 -4.31
C ALA A 57 13.79 4.36 -4.30
N GLY A 58 13.72 3.71 -3.15
CA GLY A 58 13.74 2.24 -3.04
C GLY A 58 12.63 1.59 -3.87
N TYR A 59 11.40 2.12 -3.78
CA TYR A 59 10.28 1.70 -4.64
C TYR A 59 10.59 1.91 -6.13
N ALA A 60 11.02 3.11 -6.52
CA ALA A 60 11.29 3.44 -7.91
C ALA A 60 12.42 2.60 -8.51
N LEU A 61 13.51 2.40 -7.77
CA LEU A 61 14.65 1.57 -8.20
C LEU A 61 14.28 0.09 -8.35
N HIS A 62 13.33 -0.41 -7.56
CA HIS A 62 12.85 -1.79 -7.70
C HIS A 62 11.65 -1.94 -8.63
N TYR A 63 11.11 -0.84 -9.19
CA TYR A 63 9.93 -0.88 -10.06
C TYR A 63 10.23 -0.41 -11.48
N LEU A 64 10.94 0.70 -11.65
CA LEU A 64 11.22 1.31 -12.95
C LEU A 64 12.09 0.44 -13.87
N PRO A 65 13.15 -0.26 -13.40
CA PRO A 65 13.97 -1.06 -14.31
C PRO A 65 13.18 -2.15 -15.02
N TYR A 66 12.11 -2.68 -14.40
CA TYR A 66 11.28 -3.72 -15.02
C TYR A 66 10.51 -3.24 -16.25
N PHE A 67 10.32 -1.93 -16.45
CA PHE A 67 9.74 -1.39 -17.69
C PHE A 67 10.72 -1.39 -18.86
N LEU A 68 12.03 -1.45 -18.58
CA LEU A 68 13.09 -1.40 -19.58
C LEU A 68 13.60 -2.78 -20.00
N VAL A 69 13.10 -3.85 -19.38
CA VAL A 69 13.57 -5.21 -19.62
C VAL A 69 12.60 -5.96 -20.52
N GLU A 70 13.09 -6.51 -21.62
CA GLU A 70 12.33 -7.27 -22.62
C GLU A 70 12.15 -8.76 -22.25
N ARG A 71 11.85 -9.07 -20.98
CA ARG A 71 11.66 -10.46 -20.53
C ARG A 71 10.27 -10.67 -19.94
N THR A 72 9.84 -11.92 -19.89
CA THR A 72 8.59 -12.30 -19.22
C THR A 72 8.66 -11.98 -17.73
N LEU A 73 7.77 -11.12 -17.26
CA LEU A 73 7.68 -10.70 -15.87
C LEU A 73 6.46 -11.33 -15.20
N PHE A 74 6.68 -11.81 -13.99
CA PHE A 74 5.63 -12.35 -13.12
C PHE A 74 5.50 -11.49 -11.87
N LEU A 75 4.37 -11.65 -11.19
CA LEU A 75 4.00 -10.86 -10.02
C LEU A 75 5.05 -10.84 -8.89
N HIS A 76 5.82 -11.91 -8.71
CA HIS A 76 6.84 -11.98 -7.66
C HIS A 76 7.97 -10.95 -7.83
N HIS A 77 8.26 -10.51 -9.07
CA HIS A 77 9.25 -9.45 -9.31
C HIS A 77 8.84 -8.12 -8.65
N TYR A 78 7.52 -7.87 -8.54
CA TYR A 78 6.97 -6.69 -7.90
C TYR A 78 7.08 -6.72 -6.36
N LEU A 79 7.30 -7.89 -5.74
CA LEU A 79 7.25 -8.02 -4.27
C LEU A 79 8.31 -7.17 -3.55
N HIS A 80 9.50 -7.03 -4.15
CA HIS A 80 10.56 -6.19 -3.58
C HIS A 80 10.13 -4.72 -3.53
N ALA A 81 9.63 -4.19 -4.65
CA ALA A 81 9.06 -2.83 -4.69
C ALA A 81 7.86 -2.70 -3.73
N PHE A 82 7.03 -3.74 -3.63
CA PHE A 82 5.87 -3.74 -2.75
C PHE A 82 6.23 -3.57 -1.26
N VAL A 83 7.35 -4.10 -0.79
CA VAL A 83 7.80 -3.89 0.60
C VAL A 83 8.06 -2.41 0.87
N PHE A 84 8.80 -1.72 -0.01
CA PHE A 84 9.03 -0.28 0.10
C PHE A 84 7.71 0.51 0.07
N LYS A 85 6.78 0.12 -0.80
CA LYS A 85 5.43 0.71 -0.86
C LYS A 85 4.64 0.53 0.44
N ALA A 86 4.68 -0.66 1.03
CA ALA A 86 3.96 -0.95 2.27
C ALA A 86 4.51 -0.13 3.45
N ILE A 87 5.85 -0.03 3.56
CA ILE A 87 6.49 0.76 4.61
C ILE A 87 6.24 2.27 4.38
N LEU A 88 6.30 2.74 3.13
CA LEU A 88 5.94 4.12 2.79
C LEU A 88 4.50 4.45 3.21
N THR A 89 3.58 3.49 3.05
CA THR A 89 2.19 3.66 3.49
C THR A 89 2.12 3.92 5.00
N ALA A 90 2.80 3.11 5.81
CA ALA A 90 2.85 3.32 7.25
C ALA A 90 3.46 4.69 7.61
N ALA A 91 4.58 5.06 6.96
CA ALA A 91 5.25 6.35 7.18
C ALA A 91 4.36 7.55 6.79
N THR A 92 3.58 7.45 5.70
CA THR A 92 2.64 8.50 5.31
C THR A 92 1.51 8.69 6.30
N ILE A 93 0.97 7.58 6.83
CA ILE A 93 -0.11 7.61 7.83
C ILE A 93 0.41 8.23 9.13
N ASP A 94 1.61 7.84 9.57
CA ASP A 94 2.25 8.40 10.77
C ASP A 94 2.49 9.91 10.63
N HIS A 95 3.00 10.37 9.48
CA HIS A 95 3.22 11.79 9.24
C HIS A 95 1.91 12.60 9.16
N LEU A 96 0.85 12.05 8.57
CA LEU A 96 -0.46 12.72 8.58
C LEU A 96 -1.01 12.82 9.99
N TYR A 97 -0.83 11.77 10.79
CA TYR A 97 -1.26 11.75 12.18
C TYR A 97 -0.49 12.77 13.04
N SER A 98 0.83 12.87 12.88
CA SER A 98 1.66 13.85 13.59
C SER A 98 1.26 15.29 13.22
N LEU A 99 0.98 15.54 11.95
CA LEU A 99 0.54 16.86 11.47
C LEU A 99 -0.81 17.27 12.05
N ILE A 100 -1.79 16.36 12.07
CA ILE A 100 -3.11 16.60 12.68
C ILE A 100 -2.97 16.85 14.18
N SER A 101 -2.16 16.05 14.88
CA SER A 101 -1.99 16.14 16.33
C SER A 101 -1.25 17.41 16.77
N ASN A 102 -0.30 17.89 15.98
CA ASN A 102 0.42 19.13 16.28
C ASN A 102 -0.47 20.37 16.05
N HIS A 103 -1.48 20.27 15.19
CA HIS A 103 -2.39 21.36 14.92
C HIS A 103 -3.62 21.28 15.84
N SER A 104 -3.55 21.94 17.00
CA SER A 104 -4.59 21.90 18.07
C SER A 104 -6.04 22.02 17.58
N ARG A 105 -6.29 22.84 16.54
CA ARG A 105 -7.62 23.02 15.94
C ARG A 105 -8.19 21.75 15.29
N MET A 106 -7.35 20.79 14.90
CA MET A 106 -7.72 19.56 14.19
C MET A 106 -7.81 18.34 15.11
N ASN A 107 -7.65 18.51 16.43
CA ASN A 107 -7.68 17.39 17.38
C ASN A 107 -8.99 16.59 17.36
N PHE A 108 -10.10 17.21 16.95
CA PHE A 108 -11.39 16.51 16.78
C PHE A 108 -11.37 15.46 15.64
N ILE A 109 -10.41 15.54 14.71
CA ILE A 109 -10.24 14.61 13.57
C ILE A 109 -9.51 13.33 14.00
N ILE A 110 -8.69 13.40 15.05
CA ILE A 110 -7.90 12.26 15.57
C ILE A 110 -8.74 10.99 15.82
N PRO A 111 -9.88 11.03 16.53
CA PRO A 111 -10.69 9.82 16.75
C PRO A 111 -11.21 9.22 15.43
N PHE A 112 -11.58 10.06 14.46
CA PHE A 112 -12.03 9.61 13.16
C PHE A 112 -10.89 8.97 12.35
N ALA A 113 -9.71 9.58 12.35
CA ALA A 113 -8.52 9.00 11.72
C ALA A 113 -8.16 7.62 12.32
N ARG A 114 -8.25 7.47 13.66
CA ARG A 114 -8.04 6.19 14.33
C ARG A 114 -9.08 5.14 13.90
N LEU A 115 -10.35 5.52 13.81
CA LEU A 115 -11.41 4.62 13.34
C LEU A 115 -11.17 4.16 11.89
N ILE A 116 -10.72 5.05 11.01
CA ILE A 116 -10.32 4.71 9.64
C ILE A 116 -9.17 3.69 9.63
N ILE A 117 -8.15 3.88 10.46
CA ILE A 117 -7.01 2.96 10.52
C ILE A 117 -7.46 1.58 11.02
N ILE A 118 -8.28 1.53 12.07
CA ILE A 118 -8.81 0.27 12.62
C ILE A 118 -9.67 -0.47 11.57
N THR A 119 -10.55 0.24 10.89
CA THR A 119 -11.40 -0.36 9.83
C THR A 119 -10.56 -0.84 8.65
N TRP A 120 -9.54 -0.08 8.24
CA TRP A 120 -8.60 -0.49 7.19
C TRP A 120 -7.84 -1.76 7.55
N VAL A 121 -7.30 -1.86 8.77
CA VAL A 121 -6.64 -3.09 9.27
C VAL A 121 -7.65 -4.26 9.34
N GLY A 122 -8.88 -4.01 9.78
CA GLY A 122 -9.95 -5.01 9.79
C GLY A 122 -10.25 -5.56 8.38
N LEU A 123 -10.30 -4.70 7.37
CA LEU A 123 -10.48 -5.10 5.97
C LEU A 123 -9.30 -5.93 5.44
N ILE A 124 -8.06 -5.57 5.78
CA ILE A 124 -6.88 -6.36 5.42
C ILE A 124 -7.00 -7.78 5.99
N MET A 125 -7.35 -7.90 7.26
CA MET A 125 -7.53 -9.18 7.94
C MET A 125 -8.70 -10.00 7.34
N PHE A 126 -9.80 -9.33 6.99
CA PHE A 126 -10.94 -9.97 6.33
C PHE A 126 -10.54 -10.56 4.96
N VAL A 127 -9.87 -9.77 4.12
CA VAL A 127 -9.37 -10.22 2.81
C VAL A 127 -8.37 -11.35 2.99
N PHE A 128 -7.42 -11.24 3.93
CA PHE A 128 -6.47 -12.31 4.21
C PHE A 128 -7.18 -13.62 4.58
N ARG A 129 -8.17 -13.57 5.48
CA ARG A 129 -8.96 -14.76 5.85
C ARG A 129 -9.72 -15.37 4.68
N LYS A 130 -10.21 -14.55 3.75
CA LYS A 130 -10.92 -15.05 2.57
C LYS A 130 -9.98 -15.75 1.58
N PHE A 131 -8.79 -15.21 1.38
CA PHE A 131 -7.81 -15.70 0.41
C PHE A 131 -6.79 -16.71 0.97
N VAL A 132 -6.82 -16.98 2.28
CA VAL A 132 -5.92 -17.94 2.96
C VAL A 132 -5.93 -19.32 2.30
N VAL A 133 -7.09 -19.75 1.77
CA VAL A 133 -7.26 -21.04 1.09
C VAL A 133 -6.38 -21.13 -0.15
N LEU A 134 -6.22 -20.02 -0.88
CA LEU A 134 -5.38 -19.95 -2.10
C LEU A 134 -3.89 -19.81 -1.77
N SER A 135 -3.54 -19.28 -0.60
CA SER A 135 -2.14 -19.16 -0.17
C SER A 135 -1.58 -20.46 0.39
N TYR A 136 -2.34 -21.17 1.22
CA TYR A 136 -1.88 -22.39 1.90
C TYR A 136 -2.28 -23.68 1.19
N GLY A 137 -3.29 -23.64 0.29
CA GLY A 137 -3.72 -24.83 -0.46
C GLY A 137 -4.26 -25.96 0.42
N THR A 138 -4.79 -25.67 1.60
CA THR A 138 -5.15 -26.69 2.61
C THR A 138 -6.47 -27.39 2.33
N THR A 139 -7.39 -26.79 1.57
CA THR A 139 -8.70 -27.39 1.27
C THR A 139 -8.88 -27.66 -0.23
N PRO A 140 -9.52 -28.78 -0.60
CA PRO A 140 -9.94 -29.00 -1.98
C PRO A 140 -11.07 -28.01 -2.32
N LEU A 141 -10.85 -27.20 -3.35
CA LEU A 141 -11.81 -26.21 -3.83
C LEU A 141 -12.64 -26.80 -4.97
N THR A 142 -13.96 -26.68 -4.89
CA THR A 142 -14.88 -26.98 -6.00
C THR A 142 -14.86 -25.85 -7.04
N ALA A 143 -15.25 -26.12 -8.29
CA ALA A 143 -15.31 -25.10 -9.35
C ALA A 143 -16.13 -23.86 -8.94
N ASN A 144 -17.28 -24.07 -8.28
CA ASN A 144 -18.12 -22.99 -7.77
C ASN A 144 -17.44 -22.15 -6.68
N ASP A 145 -16.56 -22.75 -5.87
CA ASP A 145 -15.86 -22.03 -4.80
C ASP A 145 -14.70 -21.20 -5.34
N VAL A 146 -14.04 -21.69 -6.39
CA VAL A 146 -13.04 -20.92 -7.15
C VAL A 146 -13.69 -19.70 -7.80
N LEU A 147 -14.88 -19.86 -8.40
CA LEU A 147 -15.64 -18.75 -8.98
C LEU A 147 -16.03 -17.69 -7.94
N LYS A 148 -16.42 -18.11 -6.72
CA LYS A 148 -16.71 -17.17 -5.61
C LYS A 148 -15.49 -16.39 -5.14
N LEU A 149 -14.28 -16.91 -5.34
CA LEU A 149 -13.02 -16.25 -5.00
C LEU A 149 -12.51 -15.33 -6.13
N ARG A 150 -13.07 -15.44 -7.33
CA ARG A 150 -12.74 -14.59 -8.48
C ARG A 150 -13.43 -13.24 -8.33
N TRP A 151 -12.76 -12.30 -7.69
CA TRP A 151 -13.27 -10.93 -7.50
C TRP A 151 -13.01 -10.02 -8.70
N SER A 152 -12.11 -10.41 -9.60
CA SER A 152 -11.86 -9.70 -10.85
C SER A 152 -11.88 -10.68 -12.01
N ASP A 153 -12.44 -10.25 -13.14
CA ASP A 153 -12.44 -11.03 -14.37
C ASP A 153 -11.03 -11.27 -14.90
N THR A 154 -10.06 -10.44 -14.53
CA THR A 154 -8.64 -10.62 -14.92
C THR A 154 -7.92 -11.74 -14.16
N TRP A 155 -8.56 -12.33 -13.14
CA TRP A 155 -7.98 -13.40 -12.35
C TRP A 155 -8.29 -14.76 -12.95
N ASP A 156 -7.31 -15.34 -13.64
CA ASP A 156 -7.43 -16.65 -14.28
C ASP A 156 -7.07 -17.77 -13.29
N PHE A 157 -8.07 -18.26 -12.58
CA PHE A 157 -7.93 -19.47 -11.76
C PHE A 157 -8.20 -20.72 -12.59
N ILE A 158 -7.46 -21.81 -12.31
CA ILE A 158 -7.60 -23.06 -13.05
C ILE A 158 -8.86 -23.77 -12.54
N VAL A 159 -9.93 -23.73 -13.34
CA VAL A 159 -11.15 -24.48 -13.08
C VAL A 159 -11.06 -25.83 -13.78
N HIS A 160 -10.91 -26.90 -13.01
CA HIS A 160 -11.02 -28.25 -13.55
C HIS A 160 -12.51 -28.54 -13.78
N LYS A 161 -12.89 -28.80 -15.03
CA LYS A 161 -14.24 -29.28 -15.35
C LYS A 161 -14.35 -30.69 -14.77
N THR A 162 -15.20 -30.88 -13.78
CA THR A 162 -15.63 -32.21 -13.33
C THR A 162 -16.42 -32.89 -14.43
#